data_AF-A0A965TQP5-F1
#
_entry.id   AF-A0A965TQP5-F1
#
_cell.length_a   1.000
_cell.length_b   1.000
_cell.length_c   1.000
_cell.angle_alpha   90.00
_cell.angle_beta   90.00
_cell.angle_gamma   90.00
#
_symmetry.space_group_name_H-M   'P 1'
#
loop_
_entity.id
_entity.type
_entity.pdbx_description
1 polymer ?
#
loop_
_entity_poly.entity_id
_entity_poly.type
_entity_poly.pdbx_seq_one_letter_code
_entity_poly.pdbx_strand_id
1 'polypeptide(L)'
;MDSFEKLGAFYLGRPCDPETMAPQEGYLLYDAKDLTTHAVCVGMTGSGKTGLCISLLEEAALDQVPAIIIDPKGDMSNLLLTFPDLKADDFLPWVQAADAQRKGQTVEAYAEGQASLWRQGLKDWGQDGERIRRLQQAAEFALYTPGSTAATPVSILKSFAAPAPAIL
;
A
#
# COMPACT_ATOMS: atom_id res chain seq x y z
N MET A 1 13.20 21.15 9.34
CA MET A 1 12.03 20.72 8.57
C MET A 1 11.31 19.71 9.42
N ASP A 2 10.05 19.97 9.77
CA ASP A 2 9.27 18.99 10.52
C ASP A 2 9.14 17.73 9.67
N SER A 3 9.56 16.60 10.24
CA SER A 3 9.37 15.29 9.66
C SER A 3 7.93 14.85 9.90
N PHE A 4 7.27 14.26 8.89
CA PHE A 4 6.00 13.56 9.09
C PHE A 4 6.19 12.20 9.76
N GLU A 5 7.43 11.70 9.87
CA GLU A 5 7.77 10.44 10.55
C GLU A 5 7.66 10.63 12.07
N LYS A 6 6.52 10.25 12.64
CA LYS A 6 6.22 10.36 14.08
C LYS A 6 5.48 9.12 14.55
N LEU A 7 6.04 8.42 15.53
CA LEU A 7 5.42 7.23 16.11
C LEU A 7 4.01 7.52 16.63
N GLY A 8 3.03 6.72 16.20
CA GLY A 8 1.62 6.86 16.56
C GLY A 8 0.88 7.96 15.80
N ALA A 9 1.49 8.58 14.79
CA ALA A 9 0.87 9.61 13.96
C ALA A 9 1.02 9.26 12.47
N PHE A 10 -0.04 8.71 11.90
CA PHE A 10 -0.06 8.18 10.53
C PHE A 10 -0.12 9.31 9.51
N TYR A 11 0.81 9.31 8.55
CA TYR A 11 0.82 10.28 7.46
C TYR A 11 -0.21 9.93 6.38
N LEU A 12 -1.26 10.75 6.25
CA LEU A 12 -2.34 10.57 5.26
C LEU A 12 -2.28 11.59 4.11
N GLY A 13 -1.12 12.26 3.93
CA GLY A 13 -0.91 13.26 2.89
C GLY A 13 -0.98 14.69 3.43
N ARG A 14 -1.70 15.57 2.73
CA ARG A 14 -1.76 17.02 2.99
C ARG A 14 -3.21 17.44 3.10
N PRO A 15 -3.53 18.49 3.90
CA PRO A 15 -4.83 19.12 3.83
C PRO A 15 -5.12 19.58 2.39
N CYS A 16 -6.39 19.62 2.00
CA CYS A 16 -6.80 20.11 0.69
C CYS A 16 -7.85 21.21 0.83
N ASP A 17 -7.86 22.12 -0.12
CA ASP A 17 -8.94 23.09 -0.26
C ASP A 17 -10.22 22.37 -0.69
N PRO A 18 -11.34 22.50 0.03
CA PRO A 18 -12.53 21.71 -0.23
C PRO A 18 -13.27 22.09 -1.53
N GLU A 19 -13.01 23.26 -2.11
CA GLU A 19 -13.65 23.70 -3.35
C GLU A 19 -12.85 23.29 -4.59
N THR A 20 -11.53 23.44 -4.51
CA THR A 20 -10.60 23.20 -5.63
C THR A 20 -9.92 21.84 -5.56
N MET A 21 -9.96 21.17 -4.41
CA MET A 21 -9.20 19.97 -4.07
C MET A 21 -7.67 20.16 -4.19
N ALA A 22 -7.20 21.41 -4.25
CA ALA A 22 -5.79 21.71 -4.32
C ALA A 22 -5.10 21.39 -2.99
N PRO A 23 -3.92 20.73 -3.00
CA PRO A 23 -3.18 20.45 -1.78
C PRO A 23 -2.68 21.74 -1.14
N GLN A 24 -2.80 21.82 0.18
CA GLN A 24 -2.31 22.91 1.01
C GLN A 24 -0.97 22.55 1.65
N GLU A 25 -0.33 23.54 2.28
CA GLU A 25 0.89 23.31 3.07
C GLU A 25 0.62 22.52 4.36
N GLY A 26 1.66 21.86 4.88
CA GLY A 26 1.58 21.04 6.09
C GLY A 26 1.31 19.56 5.80
N TYR A 27 1.15 18.77 6.86
CA TYR A 27 0.89 17.33 6.77
C TYR A 27 -0.40 16.99 7.50
N LEU A 28 -1.18 16.10 6.91
CA LEU A 28 -2.31 15.47 7.56
C LEU A 28 -1.79 14.25 8.34
N LEU A 29 -1.56 14.44 9.64
CA LEU A 29 -1.13 13.38 10.55
C LEU A 29 -2.32 12.91 11.39
N TYR A 30 -2.69 11.65 11.26
CA TYR A 30 -3.82 11.03 11.94
C TYR A 30 -3.37 10.29 13.21
N ASP A 31 -4.04 10.50 14.34
CA ASP A 31 -3.69 9.83 15.60
C ASP A 31 -4.07 8.34 15.53
N ALA A 32 -3.07 7.46 15.55
CA ALA A 32 -3.28 6.02 15.43
C ALA A 32 -4.12 5.45 16.58
N LYS A 33 -4.21 6.15 17.74
CA LYS A 33 -5.05 5.73 18.87
C LYS A 33 -6.53 5.71 18.53
N ASP A 34 -6.97 6.53 17.58
CA ASP A 34 -8.37 6.55 17.14
C ASP A 34 -8.76 5.23 16.45
N LEU A 35 -7.79 4.45 15.95
CA LEU A 35 -8.04 3.13 15.33
C LEU A 35 -8.23 1.99 16.33
N THR A 36 -8.07 2.23 17.64
CA THR A 36 -8.17 1.19 18.67
C THR A 36 -9.60 0.80 19.04
N THR A 37 -10.59 1.61 18.62
CA THR A 37 -12.01 1.43 18.95
C THR A 37 -12.89 1.14 17.74
N HIS A 38 -12.31 0.64 16.64
CA HIS A 38 -12.94 0.38 15.34
C HIS A 38 -13.04 1.62 14.44
N ALA A 39 -12.89 1.41 13.13
CA ALA A 39 -13.06 2.41 12.09
C ALA A 39 -13.87 1.85 10.92
N VAL A 40 -14.54 2.72 10.16
CA VAL A 40 -15.28 2.36 8.95
C VAL A 40 -14.92 3.31 7.82
N CYS A 41 -14.55 2.76 6.66
CA CYS A 41 -14.28 3.54 5.45
C CYS A 41 -15.43 3.35 4.45
N VAL A 42 -16.12 4.43 4.10
CA VAL A 42 -17.28 4.44 3.21
C VAL A 42 -17.08 5.40 2.03
N GLY A 43 -17.62 5.04 0.87
CA GLY A 43 -17.45 5.80 -0.37
C GLY A 43 -17.78 4.97 -1.61
N MET A 44 -18.03 5.63 -2.74
CA MET A 44 -18.32 4.97 -4.02
C MET A 44 -17.06 4.38 -4.68
N THR A 45 -17.21 3.54 -5.71
CA THR A 45 -16.06 3.06 -6.50
C THR A 45 -15.31 4.24 -7.12
N GLY A 46 -13.98 4.21 -7.04
CA GLY A 46 -13.13 5.32 -7.51
C GLY A 46 -12.93 6.45 -6.50
N SER A 47 -13.59 6.44 -5.33
CA SER A 47 -13.46 7.49 -4.32
C SER A 47 -12.19 7.41 -3.46
N GLY A 48 -11.26 6.50 -3.78
CA GLY A 48 -9.99 6.35 -3.05
C GLY A 48 -10.01 5.45 -1.81
N LYS A 49 -11.10 4.72 -1.50
CA LYS A 49 -11.17 3.82 -0.32
C LYS A 49 -9.99 2.86 -0.21
N THR A 50 -9.70 2.12 -1.28
CA THR A 50 -8.57 1.17 -1.32
C THR A 50 -7.24 1.89 -1.09
N GLY A 51 -7.05 3.07 -1.68
CA GLY A 51 -5.85 3.89 -1.48
C GLY A 51 -5.68 4.32 -0.03
N LEU A 52 -6.76 4.79 0.62
CA LEU A 52 -6.75 5.15 2.03
C LEU A 52 -6.41 3.94 2.92
N CYS A 53 -6.99 2.77 2.66
CA CYS A 53 -6.67 1.56 3.40
C CYS A 53 -5.20 1.15 3.23
N ILE A 54 -4.67 1.24 2.00
CA ILE A 54 -3.25 0.97 1.72
C ILE A 54 -2.36 1.93 2.52
N SER A 55 -2.63 3.24 2.47
CA SER A 55 -1.86 4.21 3.25
C SER A 55 -1.91 3.91 4.74
N LEU A 56 -3.09 3.64 5.31
CA LEU A 56 -3.21 3.26 6.72
C LEU A 56 -2.39 2.00 7.07
N LEU A 57 -2.37 1.00 6.21
CA LEU A 57 -1.60 -0.23 6.41
C LEU A 57 -0.08 0.00 6.28
N GLU A 58 0.35 0.87 5.36
CA GLU A 58 1.76 1.26 5.22
C GLU A 58 2.26 2.01 6.46
N GLU A 59 1.48 2.97 6.97
CA GLU A 59 1.81 3.69 8.21
C GLU A 59 1.83 2.75 9.43
N ALA A 60 0.84 1.85 9.53
CA ALA A 60 0.81 0.85 10.60
C ALA A 60 2.03 -0.09 10.56
N ALA A 61 2.44 -0.53 9.37
CA ALA A 61 3.63 -1.36 9.20
C ALA A 61 4.91 -0.61 9.61
N LEU A 62 5.07 0.65 9.19
CA LEU A 62 6.21 1.49 9.58
C LEU A 62 6.30 1.69 11.10
N ASP A 63 5.15 1.78 11.77
CA ASP A 63 5.05 1.84 13.24
C ASP A 63 5.12 0.47 13.95
N GLN A 64 5.44 -0.61 13.22
CA GLN A 64 5.55 -1.98 13.76
C GLN A 64 4.22 -2.54 14.32
N VAL A 65 3.09 -2.06 13.82
CA VAL A 65 1.76 -2.56 14.19
C VAL A 65 1.40 -3.72 13.27
N PRO A 66 1.22 -4.95 13.80
CA PRO A 66 0.85 -6.10 12.98
C PRO A 66 -0.59 -5.98 12.47
N ALA A 67 -0.81 -6.32 11.20
CA ALA A 67 -2.13 -6.29 10.58
C ALA A 67 -2.47 -7.64 9.93
N ILE A 68 -3.72 -8.09 10.10
CA ILE A 68 -4.31 -9.20 9.35
C ILE A 68 -5.40 -8.61 8.46
N ILE A 69 -5.29 -8.87 7.16
CA ILE A 69 -6.16 -8.27 6.15
C ILE A 69 -7.00 -9.38 5.52
N ILE A 70 -8.32 -9.25 5.64
CA ILE A 70 -9.28 -10.13 4.95
C ILE A 70 -9.72 -9.42 3.68
N ASP A 71 -9.19 -9.86 2.56
CA ASP A 71 -9.38 -9.21 1.27
C ASP A 71 -10.14 -10.12 0.28
N PRO A 72 -11.48 -10.01 0.21
CA PRO A 72 -12.27 -10.77 -0.76
C PRO A 72 -12.10 -10.27 -2.20
N LYS A 73 -11.54 -9.07 -2.41
CA LYS A 73 -11.38 -8.45 -3.72
C LYS A 73 -10.02 -8.73 -4.35
N GLY A 74 -9.01 -9.00 -3.53
CA GLY A 74 -7.64 -9.33 -3.92
C GLY A 74 -6.77 -8.12 -4.23
N ASP A 75 -7.25 -6.89 -4.02
CA ASP A 75 -6.53 -5.66 -4.34
C ASP A 75 -5.52 -5.22 -3.27
N MET A 76 -5.54 -5.80 -2.07
CA MET A 76 -4.54 -5.56 -1.01
C MET A 76 -3.19 -6.22 -1.32
N SER A 77 -3.16 -7.21 -2.22
CA SER A 77 -1.91 -7.80 -2.72
C SER A 77 -0.99 -6.78 -3.40
N ASN A 78 -1.52 -5.63 -3.82
CA ASN A 78 -0.74 -4.52 -4.36
C ASN A 78 0.29 -3.95 -3.37
N LEU A 79 0.16 -4.20 -2.06
CA LEU A 79 1.19 -3.85 -1.06
C LEU A 79 2.55 -4.52 -1.34
N LEU A 80 2.56 -5.64 -2.08
CA LEU A 80 3.80 -6.31 -2.49
C LEU A 80 4.42 -5.72 -3.77
N LEU A 81 3.73 -4.79 -4.45
CA LEU A 81 4.26 -4.09 -5.63
C LEU A 81 5.04 -2.84 -5.22
N THR A 82 6.02 -3.03 -4.34
CA THR A 82 6.88 -1.96 -3.81
C THR A 82 8.27 -2.07 -4.42
N PHE A 83 8.71 -1.00 -5.09
CA PHE A 83 10.00 -0.96 -5.82
C PHE A 83 10.91 0.13 -5.23
N PRO A 84 11.78 -0.19 -4.25
CA PRO A 84 12.64 0.81 -3.61
C PRO A 84 13.61 1.50 -4.57
N ASP A 85 14.12 0.77 -5.57
CA ASP A 85 15.11 1.31 -6.50
C ASP A 85 14.48 2.14 -7.63
N LEU A 86 13.16 2.02 -7.82
CA LEU A 86 12.37 2.71 -8.84
C LEU A 86 13.03 2.63 -10.24
N LYS A 87 13.53 1.45 -10.63
CA LYS A 87 14.16 1.21 -11.93
C LYS A 87 13.11 0.77 -12.94
N ALA A 88 13.28 1.09 -14.22
CA ALA A 88 12.37 0.65 -15.28
C ALA A 88 12.14 -0.87 -15.27
N ASP A 89 13.20 -1.65 -15.02
CA ASP A 89 13.15 -3.11 -14.96
C ASP A 89 12.21 -3.63 -13.84
N ASP A 90 12.03 -2.86 -12.77
CA ASP A 90 11.08 -3.22 -11.69
C ASP A 90 9.63 -3.12 -12.18
N PHE A 91 9.34 -2.17 -13.09
CA PHE A 91 8.00 -1.94 -13.64
C PHE A 91 7.72 -2.77 -14.90
N LEU A 92 8.76 -3.17 -15.64
CA LEU A 92 8.66 -3.85 -16.92
C LEU A 92 7.74 -5.09 -16.91
N PRO A 93 7.76 -5.97 -15.89
CA PRO A 93 6.87 -7.13 -15.85
C PRO A 93 5.39 -6.79 -15.65
N TRP A 94 5.10 -5.58 -15.14
CA TRP A 94 3.77 -5.17 -14.69
C TRP A 94 3.08 -4.23 -15.66
N VAL A 95 3.81 -3.65 -16.61
CA VAL A 95 3.22 -2.79 -17.64
C VAL A 95 2.51 -3.61 -18.72
N GLN A 96 1.42 -3.06 -19.24
CA GLN A 96 0.65 -3.71 -20.31
C GLN A 96 1.15 -3.25 -21.68
N ALA A 97 1.48 -4.21 -22.56
CA ALA A 97 1.92 -3.91 -23.92
C ALA A 97 0.88 -3.09 -24.73
N ALA A 98 -0.41 -3.32 -24.48
CA ALA A 98 -1.48 -2.58 -25.12
C ALA A 98 -1.46 -1.08 -24.78
N ASP A 99 -1.11 -0.71 -23.54
CA ASP A 99 -1.02 0.70 -23.14
C ASP A 99 0.20 1.39 -23.74
N ALA A 100 1.34 0.68 -23.81
CA ALA A 100 2.52 1.16 -24.52
C ALA A 100 2.20 1.41 -26.01
N GLN A 101 1.53 0.46 -26.66
CA GLN A 101 1.13 0.58 -28.06
C GLN A 101 0.17 1.76 -28.30
N ARG A 102 -0.84 1.97 -27.43
CA ARG A 102 -1.76 3.13 -27.52
C ARG A 102 -1.03 4.46 -27.45
N LYS A 103 0.09 4.53 -26.74
CA LYS A 103 0.95 5.72 -26.66
C LYS A 103 2.04 5.79 -27.73
N GLY A 104 2.09 4.82 -28.65
CA GLY A 104 3.12 4.74 -29.69
C GLY A 104 4.52 4.48 -29.15
N GLN A 105 4.64 3.81 -28.00
CA GLN A 105 5.89 3.54 -27.30
C GLN A 105 6.21 2.04 -27.29
N THR A 106 7.49 1.68 -27.15
CA THR A 106 7.88 0.31 -26.81
C THR A 106 7.53 0.02 -25.34
N VAL A 107 7.47 -1.26 -24.96
CA VAL A 107 7.13 -1.67 -23.59
C VAL A 107 8.21 -1.16 -22.61
N GLU A 108 9.47 -1.21 -23.01
CA GLU A 108 10.62 -0.74 -22.24
C GLU A 108 10.57 0.77 -22.03
N ALA A 109 10.28 1.54 -23.10
CA ALA A 109 10.13 2.99 -22.99
C ALA A 109 8.93 3.38 -22.12
N TYR A 110 7.86 2.60 -22.15
CA TYR A 110 6.70 2.81 -21.29
C TYR A 110 7.02 2.52 -19.82
N ALA A 111 7.76 1.45 -19.53
CA ALA A 111 8.21 1.11 -18.19
C ALA A 111 9.15 2.18 -17.59
N GLU A 112 10.09 2.71 -18.37
CA GLU A 112 10.93 3.86 -17.97
C GLU A 112 10.08 5.10 -17.66
N GLY A 113 9.05 5.34 -18.47
CA GLY A 113 8.07 6.40 -18.21
C GLY A 113 7.32 6.20 -16.89
N GLN A 114 6.92 4.97 -16.55
CA GLN A 114 6.28 4.65 -15.27
C GLN A 114 7.23 4.87 -14.10
N ALA A 115 8.47 4.37 -14.18
CA ALA A 115 9.47 4.56 -13.15
C ALA A 115 9.74 6.04 -12.86
N SER A 116 9.85 6.85 -13.92
CA SER A 116 10.03 8.30 -13.82
C SER A 116 8.82 9.00 -13.20
N LEU A 117 7.60 8.61 -13.60
CA LEU A 117 6.36 9.15 -13.04
C LEU A 117 6.25 8.87 -11.53
N TRP A 118 6.55 7.65 -11.10
CA TRP A 118 6.53 7.27 -9.69
C TRP A 118 7.58 8.03 -8.88
N ARG A 119 8.81 8.12 -9.40
CA ARG A 119 9.90 8.86 -8.75
C ARG A 119 9.55 10.34 -8.56
N GLN A 120 8.96 10.97 -9.56
CA GLN A 120 8.53 12.36 -9.45
C GLN A 120 7.35 12.51 -8.49
N GLY A 121 6.34 11.65 -8.60
CA GLY A 121 5.18 11.68 -7.70
C GLY A 121 5.58 11.54 -6.23
N LEU A 122 6.42 10.56 -5.89
CA LEU A 122 6.93 10.39 -4.52
C LEU A 122 7.66 11.66 -4.05
N LYS A 123 8.53 12.21 -4.89
CA LYS A 123 9.29 13.42 -4.59
C LYS A 123 8.38 14.63 -4.32
N ASP A 124 7.31 14.80 -5.09
CA ASP A 124 6.33 15.89 -4.90
C ASP A 124 5.65 15.83 -3.53
N TRP A 125 5.57 14.63 -2.94
CA TRP A 125 5.06 14.36 -1.60
C TRP A 125 6.14 14.24 -0.52
N GLY A 126 7.41 14.56 -0.84
CA GLY A 126 8.53 14.48 0.10
C GLY A 126 8.95 13.06 0.46
N GLN A 127 8.63 12.09 -0.41
CA GLN A 127 8.97 10.68 -0.26
C GLN A 127 9.99 10.25 -1.32
N ASP A 128 10.65 9.12 -1.07
CA ASP A 128 11.63 8.53 -1.97
C ASP A 128 11.67 7.00 -1.81
N GLY A 129 12.57 6.37 -2.56
CA GLY A 129 12.81 4.93 -2.52
C GLY A 129 13.28 4.42 -1.15
N GLU A 130 13.92 5.25 -0.33
CA GLU A 130 14.37 4.85 1.01
C GLU A 130 13.19 4.68 1.98
N ARG A 131 12.12 5.46 1.82
CA ARG A 131 10.88 5.20 2.57
C ARG A 131 10.24 3.86 2.19
N ILE A 132 10.22 3.52 0.91
CA ILE A 132 9.73 2.21 0.44
C ILE A 132 10.62 1.08 1.00
N ARG A 133 11.94 1.28 1.03
CA ARG A 133 12.88 0.32 1.63
C ARG A 133 12.62 0.12 3.12
N ARG A 134 12.36 1.21 3.86
CA ARG A 134 11.97 1.15 5.28
C ARG A 134 10.67 0.37 5.47
N LEU A 135 9.65 0.60 4.65
CA LEU A 135 8.39 -0.14 4.69
C LEU A 135 8.61 -1.65 4.52
N GLN A 136 9.40 -2.05 3.51
CA GLN A 136 9.70 -3.48 3.27
C GLN A 136 10.46 -4.14 4.43
N GLN A 137 11.29 -3.37 5.15
CA GLN A 137 12.04 -3.86 6.30
C GLN A 137 11.21 -3.85 7.59
N ALA A 138 10.15 -3.06 7.63
CA ALA A 138 9.34 -2.85 8.82
C ALA A 138 8.40 -4.02 9.11
N ALA A 139 7.94 -4.76 8.09
CA ALA A 139 7.04 -5.89 8.29
C ALA A 139 7.25 -6.98 7.25
N GLU A 140 6.94 -8.22 7.63
CA GLU A 140 6.81 -9.32 6.68
C GLU A 140 5.44 -9.24 5.99
N PHE A 141 5.44 -9.14 4.65
CA PHE A 141 4.23 -9.17 3.84
C PHE A 141 3.98 -10.59 3.34
N ALA A 142 3.04 -11.30 3.99
CA ALA A 142 2.69 -12.67 3.64
C ALA A 142 1.28 -12.75 3.04
N LEU A 143 1.16 -13.39 1.86
CA LEU A 143 -0.12 -13.69 1.23
C LEU A 143 -0.55 -15.12 1.51
N TYR A 144 -1.79 -15.25 2.00
CA TYR A 144 -2.44 -16.52 2.27
C TYR A 144 -3.65 -16.68 1.37
N THR A 145 -3.69 -17.76 0.59
CA THR A 145 -4.74 -17.98 -0.41
C THR A 145 -5.53 -19.25 -0.10
N PRO A 146 -6.76 -19.12 0.41
CA PRO A 146 -7.65 -20.25 0.55
C PRO A 146 -8.07 -20.86 -0.79
N GLY A 147 -7.92 -22.18 -0.93
CA GLY A 147 -8.35 -22.90 -2.14
C GLY A 147 -7.52 -22.60 -3.40
N SER A 148 -6.40 -21.88 -3.27
CA SER A 148 -5.47 -21.55 -4.35
C SER A 148 -4.02 -21.74 -3.89
N THR A 149 -3.14 -22.07 -4.84
CA THR A 149 -1.69 -22.21 -4.63
C THR A 149 -0.91 -21.03 -5.19
N ALA A 150 -1.59 -19.91 -5.50
CA ALA A 150 -0.95 -18.70 -6.03
C ALA A 150 -0.01 -18.02 -5.02
N ALA A 151 -0.27 -18.20 -3.72
CA ALA A 151 0.62 -17.82 -2.62
C ALA A 151 0.65 -18.94 -1.57
N THR A 152 0.78 -18.62 -0.28
CA THR A 152 0.77 -19.62 0.79
C THR A 152 -0.62 -20.23 0.92
N PRO A 153 -0.82 -21.52 0.61
CA PRO A 153 -2.14 -22.12 0.63
C PRO A 153 -2.63 -22.28 2.07
N VAL A 154 -3.89 -21.93 2.31
CA VAL A 154 -4.55 -22.18 3.61
C VAL A 154 -5.76 -23.08 3.40
N SER A 155 -5.85 -24.13 4.21
CA SER A 155 -7.04 -24.97 4.26
C SER A 155 -8.04 -24.36 5.24
N ILE A 156 -9.20 -23.91 4.73
CA ILE A 156 -10.31 -23.44 5.57
C ILE A 156 -11.02 -24.64 6.23
N LEU A 157 -10.94 -25.83 5.64
CA LEU A 157 -11.73 -27.01 6.03
C LEU A 157 -11.02 -27.93 7.04
N LYS A 158 -9.90 -27.54 7.63
CA LYS A 158 -9.22 -28.37 8.63
C LYS A 158 -10.00 -28.31 9.95
N SER A 159 -10.50 -29.48 10.38
CA SER A 159 -11.21 -29.81 11.63
C SER A 159 -11.59 -28.64 12.56
N PHE A 160 -12.89 -28.44 12.78
CA PHE A 160 -13.44 -27.61 13.88
C PHE A 160 -13.14 -28.15 15.29
N ALA A 161 -12.17 -29.05 15.43
CA ALA A 161 -11.70 -29.51 16.73
C ALA A 161 -11.08 -28.34 17.49
N ALA A 162 -11.36 -28.30 18.80
CA ALA A 162 -10.71 -27.34 19.68
C ALA A 162 -9.17 -27.49 19.60
N PRO A 163 -8.41 -26.38 19.65
CA PRO A 163 -6.96 -26.43 19.76
C PRO A 163 -6.55 -27.28 20.97
N ALA A 164 -5.38 -27.93 20.89
CA ALA A 164 -4.86 -28.65 22.04
C ALA A 164 -4.63 -27.68 23.22
N PRO A 165 -4.75 -28.13 24.49
CA PRO A 165 -4.55 -27.28 25.67
C PRO A 165 -3.19 -26.57 25.73
N ALA A 166 -2.20 -27.02 24.97
CA ALA A 166 -0.88 -26.40 24.89
C ALA A 166 -0.82 -25.15 23.98
N ILE A 167 -1.86 -24.88 23.19
CA ILE A 167 -1.97 -23.74 22.25
C ILE A 167 -2.95 -22.68 22.77
N LEU A 168 -3.78 -23.03 23.76
CA LEU A 168 -4.70 -22.13 24.47
C LEU A 168 -3.98 -21.45 25.64
#